data_AF-A0A3S4Y0X8-F1
#
_entry.id   AF-A0A3S4Y0X8-F1
#
_cell.length_a   1.000
_cell.length_b   1.000
_cell.length_c   1.000
_cell.angle_alpha   90.00
_cell.angle_beta   90.00
_cell.angle_gamma   90.00
#
_symmetry.space_group_name_H-M   'P 1'
#
loop_
_entity.id
_entity.type
_entity.pdbx_description
1 polymer ?
#
loop_
_entity_poly.entity_id
_entity_poly.type
_entity_poly.pdbx_seq_one_letter_code
_entity_poly.pdbx_strand_id
1 'polypeptide(L)'
;MNKIFKVIWNHAAQTWVAVSELSKVKAISSSSTSTKPDSLSTNLIKTIVVTLPFVVTPTVANAYVEIPGVARSGQANPSANAKPADKASDTRVYDYKNPGNKSYHDADKKGDLSGRYSNEGEYAFGIAIGNKSDAVRKDGVSSGIAIGDYSQAKAGLATAVGAFSNAEDVGSTAIGTAARAKGFNSLAVMRQSAAIGDYSAAIGSVAYAKGNASFAFGASATSNGNQSIAIGNVAPKTLDGLPGGGDVNRTQYDGLSNTQSNGDRSVAIGSGAKTNGNDSFAFGSLASTGEFYSEHDSYLGEKVTKPGSSSAEKAIAFGTSSRATGNSSIAFGYNSLGAKTNSIAFGIEAKARKNDAVAFGSNANASEANAIAFGSNAQALHENVITIGKDSKATKKGAMSIGESAISNAKNSLSLGNGTVVNQEDIKNKNAKYTNDNFDIEYGVVAIANKGSERRLVNLAAGREDTDAVNVKQLSEVNDNLAKSIAGDGYIGYSIDSATGRYTYKAPEFDIKNQKLNNVKKR
;
A
#
# COMPACT_ATOMS: atom_id res chain seq x y z
N MET A 1 -26.46 -1.40 -29.07
CA MET A 1 -25.65 -1.63 -30.29
C MET A 1 -24.47 -2.53 -29.91
N ASN A 2 -24.46 -3.77 -30.36
CA ASN A 2 -23.32 -4.67 -30.14
C ASN A 2 -22.17 -4.24 -31.05
N LYS A 3 -21.04 -3.83 -30.46
CA LYS A 3 -19.81 -3.50 -31.20
C LYS A 3 -19.03 -4.79 -31.40
N ILE A 4 -18.73 -5.14 -32.64
CA ILE A 4 -17.92 -6.30 -33.01
C ILE A 4 -16.44 -5.91 -32.84
N PHE A 5 -15.68 -6.73 -32.11
CA PHE A 5 -14.24 -6.55 -31.92
C PHE A 5 -13.52 -7.81 -32.36
N LYS A 6 -12.31 -7.66 -32.93
CA LYS A 6 -11.43 -8.76 -33.29
C LYS A 6 -10.21 -8.73 -32.39
N VAL A 7 -9.83 -9.88 -31.83
CA VAL A 7 -8.66 -10.01 -30.96
C VAL A 7 -7.49 -10.51 -31.82
N ILE A 8 -6.38 -9.78 -31.78
CA ILE A 8 -5.17 -10.07 -32.55
C ILE A 8 -3.93 -10.09 -31.64
N TRP A 9 -2.94 -10.88 -31.99
CA TRP A 9 -1.69 -11.00 -31.22
C TRP A 9 -0.73 -9.87 -31.60
N ASN A 10 -0.25 -9.11 -30.60
CA ASN A 10 0.75 -8.06 -30.78
C ASN A 10 2.14 -8.61 -30.45
N HIS A 11 2.98 -8.79 -31.49
CA HIS A 11 4.33 -9.33 -31.34
C HIS A 11 5.32 -8.39 -30.62
N ALA A 12 5.12 -7.07 -30.66
CA ALA A 12 6.01 -6.12 -29.99
C ALA A 12 5.77 -6.09 -28.47
N ALA A 13 4.51 -6.24 -28.06
CA ALA A 13 4.14 -6.26 -26.66
C ALA A 13 4.03 -7.68 -26.06
N GLN A 14 4.03 -8.73 -26.90
CA GLN A 14 3.77 -10.12 -26.51
C GLN A 14 2.42 -10.30 -25.78
N THR A 15 1.37 -9.62 -26.25
CA THR A 15 0.01 -9.70 -25.67
C THR A 15 -1.09 -9.75 -26.73
N TRP A 16 -2.27 -10.30 -26.36
CA TRP A 16 -3.48 -10.24 -27.19
C TRP A 16 -4.21 -8.91 -27.00
N VAL A 17 -4.54 -8.22 -28.10
CA VAL A 17 -5.17 -6.90 -28.09
C VAL A 17 -6.48 -6.93 -28.89
N ALA A 18 -7.55 -6.37 -28.33
CA ALA A 18 -8.84 -6.22 -29.00
C ALA A 18 -8.88 -4.91 -29.80
N VAL A 19 -9.19 -5.00 -31.10
CA VAL A 19 -9.23 -3.84 -32.00
C VAL A 19 -10.62 -3.73 -32.63
N SER A 20 -11.12 -2.49 -32.75
CA SER A 20 -12.40 -2.16 -33.38
C SER A 20 -12.25 -2.06 -34.90
N GLU A 21 -13.16 -2.65 -35.68
CA GLU A 21 -13.10 -2.65 -37.16
C GLU A 21 -13.41 -1.28 -37.82
N LEU A 22 -13.65 -0.22 -37.05
CA LEU A 22 -14.11 1.09 -37.57
C LEU A 22 -13.02 2.13 -37.87
N SER A 23 -11.73 1.80 -37.84
CA SER A 23 -10.68 2.77 -38.16
C SER A 23 -10.27 2.74 -39.64
N LYS A 24 -10.73 3.72 -40.43
CA LYS A 24 -10.14 4.04 -41.75
C LYS A 24 -8.73 4.59 -41.57
N VAL A 25 -7.75 3.94 -42.20
CA VAL A 25 -6.33 4.31 -42.20
C VAL A 25 -6.10 5.51 -43.13
N LYS A 26 -5.39 6.54 -42.66
CA LYS A 26 -4.82 7.61 -43.49
C LYS A 26 -3.31 7.35 -43.58
N ALA A 27 -2.82 7.06 -44.78
CA ALA A 27 -1.40 6.79 -45.04
C ALA A 27 -0.58 8.09 -44.92
N ILE A 28 0.57 8.02 -44.24
CA ILE A 28 1.61 9.06 -44.27
C ILE A 28 2.84 8.44 -44.93
N SER A 29 3.29 9.08 -46.00
CA SER A 29 4.39 8.66 -46.87
C SER A 29 5.77 9.12 -46.35
N SER A 30 6.72 8.20 -46.48
CA SER A 30 8.15 8.32 -46.79
C SER A 30 9.08 9.20 -45.94
N SER A 31 10.01 8.49 -45.30
CA SER A 31 11.33 8.91 -44.82
C SER A 31 12.22 9.54 -45.91
N SER A 32 12.98 10.57 -45.55
CA SER A 32 14.17 10.99 -46.28
C SER A 32 15.43 10.71 -45.44
N THR A 33 16.30 9.86 -45.98
CA THR A 33 17.70 9.69 -45.55
C THR A 33 18.54 10.82 -46.15
N SER A 34 19.27 11.57 -45.32
CA SER A 34 20.33 12.47 -45.80
C SER A 34 21.70 11.82 -45.63
N THR A 35 22.40 11.70 -46.75
CA THR A 35 23.79 11.29 -46.87
C THR A 35 24.73 12.46 -46.54
N LYS A 36 25.90 12.15 -45.96
CA LYS A 36 27.04 13.06 -45.66
C LYS A 36 27.41 14.00 -46.82
N PRO A 37 28.11 15.11 -46.55
CA PRO A 37 28.99 15.72 -47.53
C PRO A 37 30.47 15.71 -47.08
N ASP A 38 31.34 15.27 -47.99
CA ASP A 38 32.77 15.59 -48.01
C ASP A 38 33.03 16.74 -49.01
N SER A 39 33.81 17.72 -48.55
CA SER A 39 34.82 18.57 -49.21
C SER A 39 34.65 19.22 -50.62
N LEU A 40 34.96 20.54 -50.63
CA LEU A 40 35.85 21.31 -51.53
C LEU A 40 35.42 21.76 -52.96
N SER A 41 35.62 23.08 -53.16
CA SER A 41 36.22 23.78 -54.34
C SER A 41 35.37 24.72 -55.24
N THR A 42 35.65 26.04 -55.06
CA THR A 42 35.97 27.12 -56.04
C THR A 42 35.06 27.55 -57.23
N ASN A 43 34.66 28.84 -57.17
CA ASN A 43 34.66 29.95 -58.18
C ASN A 43 34.10 29.76 -59.62
N LEU A 44 33.16 30.63 -60.05
CA LEU A 44 33.41 31.81 -60.94
C LEU A 44 32.12 32.63 -61.24
N ILE A 45 32.32 33.93 -61.47
CA ILE A 45 31.37 35.05 -61.68
C ILE A 45 30.96 35.22 -63.16
N LYS A 46 29.71 35.62 -63.45
CA LYS A 46 29.37 36.72 -64.39
C LYS A 46 27.91 37.22 -64.31
N THR A 47 27.81 38.54 -64.47
CA THR A 47 26.76 39.53 -64.17
C THR A 47 25.70 39.71 -65.27
N ILE A 48 24.47 40.17 -64.92
CA ILE A 48 23.75 41.36 -65.47
C ILE A 48 22.49 41.69 -64.65
N VAL A 49 22.22 42.98 -64.52
CA VAL A 49 21.44 43.73 -63.50
C VAL A 49 20.00 44.08 -63.97
N VAL A 50 19.10 44.41 -63.01
CA VAL A 50 18.09 45.52 -62.96
C VAL A 50 16.71 44.94 -62.52
N THR A 51 16.13 45.18 -61.33
CA THR A 51 15.52 46.42 -60.75
C THR A 51 15.24 46.31 -59.21
N LEU A 52 15.00 47.47 -58.56
CA LEU A 52 14.94 47.87 -57.13
C LEU A 52 13.81 47.30 -56.21
N PRO A 53 13.81 47.57 -54.87
CA PRO A 53 13.72 46.55 -53.82
C PRO A 53 12.34 46.40 -53.15
N PHE A 54 12.04 45.17 -52.74
CA PHE A 54 11.28 44.90 -51.53
C PHE A 54 12.23 44.13 -50.60
N VAL A 55 12.60 44.72 -49.47
CA VAL A 55 13.34 44.03 -48.41
C VAL A 55 12.37 43.06 -47.75
N VAL A 56 12.21 41.90 -48.36
CA VAL A 56 11.82 40.68 -47.63
C VAL A 56 13.12 40.15 -47.09
N THR A 57 13.38 40.35 -45.81
CA THR A 57 14.44 39.60 -45.13
C THR A 57 14.12 38.12 -45.32
N PRO A 58 14.99 37.30 -45.94
CA PRO A 58 14.85 35.87 -45.77
C PRO A 58 15.11 35.61 -44.29
N THR A 59 14.09 35.24 -43.53
CA THR A 59 14.29 34.54 -42.26
C THR A 59 14.92 33.22 -42.63
N VAL A 60 16.25 33.22 -42.69
CA VAL A 60 17.04 32.00 -42.60
C VAL A 60 16.57 31.28 -41.35
N ALA A 61 15.95 30.12 -41.53
CA ALA A 61 15.77 29.14 -40.48
C ALA A 61 17.17 28.63 -40.13
N ASN A 62 17.90 29.41 -39.33
CA ASN A 62 19.18 29.02 -38.79
C ASN A 62 18.91 27.94 -37.75
N ALA A 63 19.30 26.70 -38.03
CA ALA A 63 19.60 25.76 -36.96
C ALA A 63 20.83 26.31 -36.23
N TYR A 64 20.64 26.83 -35.03
CA TYR A 64 21.69 27.41 -34.21
C TYR A 64 22.25 26.35 -33.27
N VAL A 65 23.54 26.06 -33.39
CA VAL A 65 24.36 25.40 -32.36
C VAL A 65 25.48 26.39 -32.07
N GLU A 66 25.52 26.98 -30.88
CA GLU A 66 26.57 27.94 -30.51
C GLU A 66 26.95 27.80 -29.03
N ILE A 67 28.25 27.93 -28.77
CA ILE A 67 28.95 27.93 -27.48
C ILE A 67 29.92 29.13 -27.61
N PRO A 68 29.55 30.41 -27.33
CA PRO A 68 28.95 30.98 -26.11
C PRO A 68 27.67 31.83 -26.35
N GLY A 69 26.84 32.03 -25.30
CA GLY A 69 25.46 32.53 -25.41
C GLY A 69 25.27 33.97 -25.92
N VAL A 70 24.27 34.15 -26.80
CA VAL A 70 23.86 35.45 -27.35
C VAL A 70 22.71 36.05 -26.53
N ALA A 71 22.85 37.31 -26.11
CA ALA A 71 21.74 38.11 -25.59
C ALA A 71 20.88 38.65 -26.75
N ARG A 72 19.60 38.92 -26.48
CA ARG A 72 18.57 39.39 -27.43
C ARG A 72 18.95 40.66 -28.23
N SER A 73 20.07 41.32 -27.92
CA SER A 73 20.56 42.56 -28.51
C SER A 73 21.96 42.48 -29.15
N GLY A 74 22.47 41.29 -29.49
CA GLY A 74 23.63 41.14 -30.38
C GLY A 74 24.92 41.82 -29.91
N GLN A 75 25.60 41.21 -28.91
CA GLN A 75 27.07 41.11 -28.78
C GLN A 75 27.39 40.38 -27.48
N ALA A 76 28.44 39.55 -27.51
CA ALA A 76 28.78 38.56 -26.49
C ALA A 76 29.25 39.19 -25.17
N ASN A 77 28.64 38.77 -24.05
CA ASN A 77 29.31 38.72 -22.76
C ASN A 77 29.36 37.23 -22.38
N PRO A 78 30.54 36.57 -22.34
CA PRO A 78 30.65 35.14 -22.10
C PRO A 78 30.23 34.86 -20.65
N SER A 79 28.92 34.74 -20.43
CA SER A 79 28.34 34.56 -19.10
C SER A 79 28.38 33.10 -18.68
N ALA A 80 28.79 32.19 -19.58
CA ALA A 80 29.10 30.81 -19.25
C ALA A 80 30.45 30.78 -18.52
N ASN A 81 30.46 30.28 -17.29
CA ASN A 81 31.64 30.21 -16.45
C ASN A 81 32.01 28.76 -16.15
N ALA A 82 33.10 28.29 -16.76
CA ALA A 82 33.72 27.00 -16.43
C ALA A 82 35.24 27.15 -16.21
N LYS A 83 35.74 28.38 -16.09
CA LYS A 83 37.17 28.63 -15.93
C LYS A 83 37.53 28.45 -14.44
N PRO A 84 38.41 27.51 -14.07
CA PRO A 84 38.91 27.41 -12.71
C PRO A 84 39.65 28.68 -12.27
N ALA A 85 39.65 28.98 -10.98
CA ALA A 85 40.46 30.05 -10.41
C ALA A 85 41.96 29.72 -10.49
N ASP A 86 42.80 30.75 -10.51
CA ASP A 86 44.25 30.57 -10.50
C ASP A 86 44.67 29.80 -9.22
N LYS A 87 45.40 28.69 -9.39
CA LYS A 87 45.82 27.75 -8.32
C LYS A 87 44.67 26.94 -7.68
N ALA A 88 43.52 26.82 -8.34
CA ALA A 88 42.51 25.84 -7.92
C ALA A 88 43.08 24.41 -7.95
N SER A 89 42.64 23.57 -7.01
CA SER A 89 43.02 22.16 -6.94
C SER A 89 42.38 21.35 -8.07
N ASP A 90 43.08 20.34 -8.59
CA ASP A 90 42.49 19.40 -9.55
C ASP A 90 41.40 18.53 -8.91
N THR A 91 40.32 18.26 -9.65
CA THR A 91 39.30 17.30 -9.22
C THR A 91 39.67 15.89 -9.67
N ARG A 92 39.79 14.99 -8.69
CA ARG A 92 40.05 13.56 -8.89
C ARG A 92 38.80 12.75 -8.59
N VAL A 93 38.64 11.63 -9.28
CA VAL A 93 37.56 10.68 -9.00
C VAL A 93 38.03 9.69 -7.94
N TYR A 94 37.32 9.63 -6.82
CA TYR A 94 37.62 8.71 -5.72
C TYR A 94 37.16 7.29 -6.04
N ASP A 95 37.96 6.31 -5.65
CA ASP A 95 37.57 4.90 -5.68
C ASP A 95 36.77 4.57 -4.41
N TYR A 96 35.44 4.51 -4.57
CA TYR A 96 34.49 4.13 -3.53
C TYR A 96 34.40 2.62 -3.29
N LYS A 97 35.32 1.83 -3.87
CA LYS A 97 35.43 0.38 -3.67
C LYS A 97 34.17 -0.40 -4.07
N ASN A 98 33.51 0.02 -5.15
CA ASN A 98 32.40 -0.72 -5.73
C ASN A 98 32.92 -2.05 -6.32
N PRO A 99 32.47 -3.22 -5.85
CA PRO A 99 33.00 -4.50 -6.31
C PRO A 99 32.71 -4.79 -7.79
N GLY A 100 31.68 -4.18 -8.38
CA GLY A 100 31.34 -4.30 -9.80
C GLY A 100 31.93 -3.19 -10.69
N ASN A 101 32.74 -2.29 -10.14
CA ASN A 101 33.37 -1.20 -10.88
C ASN A 101 34.68 -0.77 -10.20
N LYS A 102 35.73 -1.59 -10.34
CA LYS A 102 36.96 -1.48 -9.53
C LYS A 102 37.99 -0.48 -10.03
N SER A 103 37.98 -0.10 -11.32
CA SER A 103 38.85 0.93 -11.88
C SER A 103 38.25 1.56 -13.14
N TYR A 104 38.74 2.74 -13.52
CA TYR A 104 38.27 3.46 -14.70
C TYR A 104 38.42 2.68 -16.02
N HIS A 105 39.54 2.00 -16.24
CA HIS A 105 39.83 1.30 -17.50
C HIS A 105 39.38 -0.17 -17.51
N ASP A 106 39.13 -0.76 -16.34
CA ASP A 106 38.77 -2.17 -16.19
C ASP A 106 37.91 -2.38 -14.92
N ALA A 107 36.66 -2.80 -15.11
CA ALA A 107 35.70 -2.98 -14.02
C ALA A 107 36.12 -4.10 -13.04
N ASP A 108 36.94 -5.08 -13.48
CA ASP A 108 37.30 -6.27 -12.72
C ASP A 108 38.69 -6.20 -12.11
N LYS A 109 39.58 -5.36 -12.65
CA LYS A 109 40.92 -5.13 -12.09
C LYS A 109 40.92 -3.97 -11.11
N LYS A 110 41.59 -4.18 -9.97
CA LYS A 110 41.86 -3.13 -9.00
C LYS A 110 42.95 -2.22 -9.57
N GLY A 111 42.72 -0.91 -9.57
CA GLY A 111 43.75 0.06 -9.95
C GLY A 111 44.95 0.05 -8.97
N ASP A 112 46.09 0.52 -9.44
CA ASP A 112 47.37 0.46 -8.71
C ASP A 112 47.54 1.56 -7.64
N LEU A 113 46.54 2.42 -7.43
CA LEU A 113 46.70 3.66 -6.66
C LEU A 113 45.86 3.71 -5.37
N SER A 114 46.44 4.33 -4.34
CA SER A 114 45.83 4.49 -3.01
C SER A 114 44.61 5.43 -3.06
N GLY A 115 43.42 4.87 -3.28
CA GLY A 115 42.12 5.54 -3.14
C GLY A 115 41.61 6.30 -4.36
N ARG A 116 42.28 6.20 -5.52
CA ARG A 116 41.87 6.85 -6.78
C ARG A 116 41.16 5.85 -7.69
N TYR A 117 40.11 6.30 -8.38
CA TYR A 117 39.39 5.51 -9.39
C TYR A 117 40.01 5.63 -10.79
N SER A 118 40.52 6.82 -11.12
CA SER A 118 41.26 7.12 -12.35
C SER A 118 42.79 7.03 -12.15
N ASN A 119 43.53 6.93 -13.25
CA ASN A 119 45.00 6.92 -13.24
C ASN A 119 45.57 8.31 -12.87
N GLU A 120 46.86 8.37 -12.59
CA GLU A 120 47.56 9.63 -12.37
C GLU A 120 47.54 10.51 -13.64
N GLY A 121 47.25 11.81 -13.46
CA GLY A 121 47.12 12.78 -14.55
C GLY A 121 45.71 12.87 -15.15
N GLU A 122 44.79 11.98 -14.80
CA GLU A 122 43.39 12.01 -15.27
C GLU A 122 42.50 12.80 -14.29
N TYR A 123 42.17 14.05 -14.66
CA TYR A 123 41.37 14.99 -13.87
C TYR A 123 40.04 15.33 -14.55
N ALA A 124 39.05 15.70 -13.74
CA ALA A 124 37.76 16.18 -14.22
C ALA A 124 37.76 17.70 -14.39
N PHE A 125 37.30 18.18 -15.55
CA PHE A 125 37.18 19.60 -15.89
C PHE A 125 35.72 20.00 -16.10
N GLY A 126 35.40 21.24 -15.75
CA GLY A 126 34.04 21.75 -15.86
C GLY A 126 33.62 22.11 -17.28
N ILE A 127 32.32 22.04 -17.55
CA ILE A 127 31.68 22.45 -18.81
C ILE A 127 30.57 23.44 -18.47
N ALA A 128 30.56 24.60 -19.13
CA ALA A 128 29.46 25.57 -19.03
C ALA A 128 29.00 25.96 -20.43
N ILE A 129 27.72 25.70 -20.74
CA ILE A 129 27.09 25.98 -22.03
C ILE A 129 25.76 26.68 -21.76
N GLY A 130 25.55 27.85 -22.37
CA GLY A 130 24.34 28.66 -22.21
C GLY A 130 24.57 29.96 -21.45
N ASN A 131 23.64 30.90 -21.59
CA ASN A 131 23.76 32.23 -21.00
C ASN A 131 23.72 32.16 -19.46
N LYS A 132 24.72 32.73 -18.78
CA LYS A 132 24.85 32.72 -17.30
C LYS A 132 24.88 31.32 -16.68
N SER A 133 25.34 30.32 -17.45
CA SER A 133 25.65 29.00 -16.92
C SER A 133 26.92 29.06 -16.05
N ASP A 134 26.99 28.32 -14.96
CA ASP A 134 28.12 28.37 -14.03
C ASP A 134 28.45 26.99 -13.48
N ALA A 135 29.65 26.50 -13.79
CA ALA A 135 30.21 25.22 -13.36
C ALA A 135 31.40 25.40 -12.40
N VAL A 136 31.57 26.59 -11.82
CA VAL A 136 32.65 26.90 -10.88
C VAL A 136 32.13 26.87 -9.45
N ARG A 137 32.79 26.10 -8.59
CA ARG A 137 32.50 26.01 -7.16
C ARG A 137 32.98 27.27 -6.43
N LYS A 138 32.45 27.52 -5.23
CA LYS A 138 32.84 28.65 -4.37
C LYS A 138 34.35 28.76 -4.08
N ASP A 139 35.08 27.64 -4.11
CA ASP A 139 36.53 27.60 -3.89
C ASP A 139 37.35 27.72 -5.20
N GLY A 140 36.69 28.00 -6.32
CA GLY A 140 37.33 28.21 -7.62
C GLY A 140 37.59 26.95 -8.44
N VAL A 141 37.28 25.76 -7.93
CA VAL A 141 37.42 24.51 -8.68
C VAL A 141 36.29 24.38 -9.71
N SER A 142 36.61 23.99 -10.96
CA SER A 142 35.61 23.70 -11.99
C SER A 142 35.72 22.27 -12.48
N SER A 143 34.71 21.46 -12.15
CA SER A 143 34.64 20.03 -12.51
C SER A 143 33.21 19.53 -12.71
N GLY A 144 32.22 20.43 -12.72
CA GLY A 144 30.82 20.11 -12.96
C GLY A 144 30.38 20.41 -14.39
N ILE A 145 29.17 20.00 -14.74
CA ILE A 145 28.57 20.20 -16.07
C ILE A 145 27.35 21.09 -15.91
N ALA A 146 27.37 22.31 -16.46
CA ALA A 146 26.23 23.23 -16.49
C ALA A 146 25.82 23.47 -17.95
N ILE A 147 24.67 22.95 -18.37
CA ILE A 147 24.16 23.06 -19.73
C ILE A 147 22.74 23.65 -19.70
N GLY A 148 22.58 24.84 -20.27
CA GLY A 148 21.32 25.59 -20.33
C GLY A 148 21.45 26.98 -19.72
N ASP A 149 20.58 27.89 -20.14
CA ASP A 149 20.59 29.25 -19.62
C ASP A 149 20.35 29.27 -18.11
N TYR A 150 21.19 29.98 -17.36
CA TYR A 150 21.18 30.08 -15.90
C TYR A 150 21.37 28.74 -15.16
N SER A 151 21.83 27.69 -15.85
CA SER A 151 22.15 26.41 -15.19
C SER A 151 23.35 26.56 -14.24
N GLN A 152 23.31 25.88 -13.10
CA GLN A 152 24.32 26.01 -12.05
C GLN A 152 24.76 24.63 -11.57
N ALA A 153 26.03 24.28 -11.80
CA ALA A 153 26.68 23.09 -11.26
C ALA A 153 27.78 23.54 -10.29
N LYS A 154 27.36 23.98 -9.10
CA LYS A 154 28.18 24.76 -8.16
C LYS A 154 28.98 23.93 -7.16
N ALA A 155 29.06 22.62 -7.37
CA ALA A 155 29.81 21.69 -6.56
C ALA A 155 30.66 20.74 -7.39
N GLY A 156 31.59 20.02 -6.74
CA GLY A 156 32.50 19.12 -7.43
C GLY A 156 31.76 17.98 -8.11
N LEU A 157 32.07 17.71 -9.39
CA LEU A 157 31.42 16.64 -10.19
C LEU A 157 29.89 16.76 -10.31
N ALA A 158 29.32 17.93 -10.02
CA ALA A 158 27.87 18.16 -10.11
C ALA A 158 27.42 18.28 -11.58
N THR A 159 26.20 17.86 -11.90
CA THR A 159 25.63 17.95 -13.25
C THR A 159 24.30 18.69 -13.22
N ALA A 160 24.19 19.79 -13.97
CA ALA A 160 22.99 20.60 -14.12
C ALA A 160 22.69 20.76 -15.63
N VAL A 161 21.62 20.13 -16.10
CA VAL A 161 21.20 20.14 -17.51
C VAL A 161 19.75 20.64 -17.59
N GLY A 162 19.54 21.76 -18.28
CA GLY A 162 18.25 22.43 -18.42
C GLY A 162 18.32 23.88 -17.92
N ALA A 163 17.50 24.75 -18.52
CA ALA A 163 17.46 26.16 -18.13
C ALA A 163 17.09 26.29 -16.64
N PHE A 164 17.81 27.13 -15.90
CA PHE A 164 17.65 27.35 -14.46
C PHE A 164 17.83 26.10 -13.57
N SER A 165 18.36 24.99 -14.09
CA SER A 165 18.68 23.81 -13.26
C SER A 165 19.80 24.14 -12.26
N ASN A 166 19.76 23.53 -11.07
CA ASN A 166 20.72 23.80 -10.01
C ASN A 166 21.16 22.51 -9.30
N ALA A 167 22.44 22.18 -9.40
CA ALA A 167 23.12 21.11 -8.70
C ALA A 167 24.11 21.73 -7.68
N GLU A 168 23.79 21.64 -6.39
CA GLU A 168 24.41 22.45 -5.32
C GLU A 168 25.46 21.71 -4.47
N ASP A 169 25.58 20.38 -4.58
CA ASP A 169 26.50 19.56 -3.77
C ASP A 169 27.23 18.51 -4.60
N VAL A 170 28.27 17.91 -4.02
CA VAL A 170 29.21 17.03 -4.72
C VAL A 170 28.47 15.83 -5.30
N GLY A 171 28.69 15.59 -6.60
CA GLY A 171 28.04 14.51 -7.34
C GLY A 171 26.52 14.66 -7.53
N SER A 172 25.92 15.79 -7.13
CA SER A 172 24.48 16.00 -7.34
C SER A 172 24.16 16.22 -8.81
N THR A 173 22.99 15.74 -9.26
CA THR A 173 22.57 15.73 -10.67
C THR A 173 21.17 16.29 -10.80
N ALA A 174 21.02 17.44 -11.46
CA ALA A 174 19.76 18.09 -11.79
C ALA A 174 19.54 18.09 -13.33
N ILE A 175 18.50 17.41 -13.80
CA ILE A 175 18.17 17.31 -15.24
C ILE A 175 16.73 17.75 -15.47
N GLY A 176 16.53 18.96 -15.99
CA GLY A 176 15.24 19.53 -16.32
C GLY A 176 15.16 21.02 -15.96
N THR A 177 14.24 21.73 -16.60
CA THR A 177 14.05 23.17 -16.34
C THR A 177 13.72 23.42 -14.88
N ALA A 178 14.52 24.25 -14.22
CA ALA A 178 14.41 24.57 -12.79
C ALA A 178 14.48 23.35 -11.84
N ALA A 179 15.01 22.20 -12.28
CA ALA A 179 15.29 21.07 -11.40
C ALA A 179 16.36 21.44 -10.37
N ARG A 180 16.24 20.92 -9.14
CA ARG A 180 17.14 21.27 -8.03
C ARG A 180 17.65 20.02 -7.29
N ALA A 181 18.93 19.72 -7.44
CA ALA A 181 19.62 18.66 -6.71
C ALA A 181 20.55 19.28 -5.66
N LYS A 182 20.07 19.38 -4.41
CA LYS A 182 20.79 20.06 -3.32
C LYS A 182 21.60 19.12 -2.42
N GLY A 183 21.17 17.89 -2.20
CA GLY A 183 21.88 16.96 -1.32
C GLY A 183 23.12 16.36 -1.97
N PHE A 184 24.07 15.88 -1.15
CA PHE A 184 25.24 15.13 -1.61
C PHE A 184 24.80 13.92 -2.45
N ASN A 185 25.36 13.72 -3.65
CA ASN A 185 24.96 12.65 -4.58
C ASN A 185 23.44 12.55 -4.84
N SER A 186 22.69 13.65 -4.76
CA SER A 186 21.25 13.63 -5.02
C SER A 186 20.91 13.70 -6.52
N LEU A 187 19.73 13.25 -6.92
CA LEU A 187 19.26 13.21 -8.31
C LEU A 187 17.89 13.88 -8.45
N ALA A 188 17.78 14.99 -9.19
CA ALA A 188 16.52 15.65 -9.52
C ALA A 188 16.28 15.61 -11.03
N VAL A 189 15.16 15.05 -11.49
CA VAL A 189 14.84 14.91 -12.92
C VAL A 189 13.43 15.42 -13.22
N MET A 190 13.30 16.13 -14.34
CA MET A 190 12.12 16.86 -14.84
C MET A 190 11.90 18.23 -14.19
N ARG A 191 10.92 18.96 -14.75
CA ARG A 191 10.66 20.36 -14.46
C ARG A 191 10.37 20.60 -12.97
N GLN A 192 11.17 21.47 -12.33
CA GLN A 192 10.99 21.90 -10.95
C GLN A 192 10.97 20.74 -9.93
N SER A 193 11.56 19.59 -10.27
CA SER A 193 11.84 18.52 -9.30
C SER A 193 12.86 19.00 -8.26
N ALA A 194 12.80 18.46 -7.05
CA ALA A 194 13.70 18.83 -5.96
C ALA A 194 14.17 17.60 -5.17
N ALA A 195 15.48 17.33 -5.19
CA ALA A 195 16.14 16.29 -4.38
C ALA A 195 17.07 16.97 -3.38
N ILE A 196 16.58 17.19 -2.16
CA ILE A 196 17.21 18.03 -1.14
C ILE A 196 17.98 17.23 -0.10
N GLY A 197 17.55 16.00 0.21
CA GLY A 197 18.28 15.12 1.12
C GLY A 197 19.52 14.52 0.47
N ASP A 198 20.52 14.16 1.26
CA ASP A 198 21.71 13.47 0.77
C ASP A 198 21.32 12.10 0.21
N TYR A 199 21.91 11.68 -0.91
CA TYR A 199 21.58 10.45 -1.64
C TYR A 199 20.10 10.32 -2.05
N SER A 200 19.34 11.42 -2.03
CA SER A 200 17.93 11.40 -2.41
C SER A 200 17.73 11.45 -3.92
N ALA A 201 16.61 10.94 -4.42
CA ALA A 201 16.24 11.07 -5.81
C ALA A 201 14.78 11.52 -5.98
N ALA A 202 14.54 12.54 -6.80
CA ALA A 202 13.24 13.05 -7.16
C ALA A 202 13.08 13.04 -8.69
N ILE A 203 12.22 12.16 -9.21
CA ILE A 203 12.02 11.97 -10.65
C ILE A 203 10.55 12.21 -10.98
N GLY A 204 10.27 13.33 -11.65
CA GLY A 204 8.91 13.74 -11.97
C GLY A 204 8.75 15.25 -11.86
N SER A 205 7.90 15.85 -12.70
CA SER A 205 7.58 17.27 -12.58
C SER A 205 7.10 17.57 -11.16
N VAL A 206 7.71 18.57 -10.52
CA VAL A 206 7.43 18.98 -9.13
C VAL A 206 7.51 17.86 -8.08
N ALA A 207 8.20 16.74 -8.38
CA ALA A 207 8.51 15.71 -7.37
C ALA A 207 9.47 16.25 -6.31
N TYR A 208 9.34 15.80 -5.07
CA TYR A 208 10.10 16.33 -3.94
C TYR A 208 10.62 15.23 -3.01
N ALA A 209 11.93 14.99 -3.03
CA ALA A 209 12.63 14.10 -2.12
C ALA A 209 13.38 14.94 -1.07
N LYS A 210 12.85 15.00 0.14
CA LYS A 210 13.36 15.84 1.24
C LYS A 210 14.26 15.07 2.20
N GLY A 211 13.90 13.83 2.54
CA GLY A 211 14.66 13.02 3.49
C GLY A 211 15.98 12.50 2.91
N ASN A 212 16.95 12.19 3.78
CA ASN A 212 18.20 11.57 3.35
C ASN A 212 17.95 10.15 2.85
N ALA A 213 18.60 9.77 1.75
CA ALA A 213 18.41 8.51 1.02
C ALA A 213 16.93 8.24 0.64
N SER A 214 16.13 9.29 0.47
CA SER A 214 14.71 9.16 0.09
C SER A 214 14.51 9.13 -1.43
N PHE A 215 13.42 8.53 -1.88
CA PHE A 215 13.12 8.35 -3.30
C PHE A 215 11.68 8.78 -3.62
N ALA A 216 11.52 9.81 -4.46
CA ALA A 216 10.23 10.30 -4.95
C ALA A 216 10.13 10.09 -6.47
N PHE A 217 9.11 9.37 -6.93
CA PHE A 217 8.87 9.11 -8.35
C PHE A 217 7.41 9.37 -8.75
N GLY A 218 7.21 10.23 -9.74
CA GLY A 218 5.91 10.67 -10.25
C GLY A 218 5.62 12.14 -9.97
N ALA A 219 4.63 12.72 -10.66
CA ALA A 219 4.34 14.14 -10.52
C ALA A 219 3.81 14.46 -9.12
N SER A 220 4.41 15.45 -8.45
CA SER A 220 4.13 15.83 -7.06
C SER A 220 4.41 14.76 -5.99
N ALA A 221 4.95 13.59 -6.35
CA ALA A 221 5.33 12.57 -5.36
C ALA A 221 6.31 13.16 -4.35
N THR A 222 6.06 12.92 -3.05
CA THR A 222 6.81 13.59 -1.97
C THR A 222 7.33 12.60 -0.94
N SER A 223 8.64 12.55 -0.76
CA SER A 223 9.31 11.69 0.21
C SER A 223 9.92 12.55 1.32
N ASN A 224 9.24 12.66 2.46
CA ASN A 224 9.63 13.53 3.56
C ASN A 224 10.57 12.85 4.57
N GLY A 225 10.36 11.56 4.86
CA GLY A 225 11.17 10.82 5.84
C GLY A 225 12.52 10.36 5.29
N ASN A 226 13.48 10.08 6.17
CA ASN A 226 14.75 9.49 5.79
C ASN A 226 14.53 8.05 5.30
N GLN A 227 15.24 7.63 4.26
CA GLN A 227 15.13 6.31 3.63
C GLN A 227 13.69 5.99 3.18
N SER A 228 12.85 7.01 3.00
CA SER A 228 11.46 6.84 2.61
C SER A 228 11.31 6.72 1.09
N ILE A 229 10.23 6.09 0.64
CA ILE A 229 9.94 5.88 -0.78
C ILE A 229 8.52 6.35 -1.07
N ALA A 230 8.35 7.30 -1.99
CA ALA A 230 7.07 7.76 -2.51
C ALA A 230 7.01 7.53 -4.02
N ILE A 231 6.18 6.58 -4.48
CA ILE A 231 6.01 6.27 -5.91
C ILE A 231 4.54 6.38 -6.27
N GLY A 232 4.18 7.36 -7.08
CA GLY A 232 2.81 7.49 -7.55
C GLY A 232 2.59 8.77 -8.32
N ASN A 233 1.54 8.74 -9.13
CA ASN A 233 1.11 9.87 -9.92
C ASN A 233 -0.38 10.10 -9.67
N VAL A 234 -0.74 11.33 -9.37
CA VAL A 234 -2.12 11.81 -9.42
C VAL A 234 -2.34 12.50 -10.76
N ALA A 235 -3.59 12.81 -11.13
CA ALA A 235 -3.81 13.62 -12.33
C ALA A 235 -3.00 14.94 -12.20
N PRO A 236 -2.03 15.21 -13.10
CA PRO A 236 -1.18 16.38 -12.94
C PRO A 236 -2.04 17.65 -12.99
N LYS A 237 -1.89 18.52 -12.00
CA LYS A 237 -2.49 19.85 -12.07
C LYS A 237 -1.78 20.66 -13.15
N THR A 238 -2.49 20.99 -14.23
CA THR A 238 -1.99 21.87 -15.28
C THR A 238 -2.60 23.25 -15.12
N LEU A 239 -1.77 24.29 -15.05
CA LEU A 239 -2.21 25.67 -15.17
C LEU A 239 -2.30 26.02 -16.65
N ASP A 240 -3.40 26.65 -17.05
CA ASP A 240 -3.54 27.23 -18.38
C ASP A 240 -2.38 28.19 -18.67
N GLY A 241 -2.04 28.30 -19.96
CA GLY A 241 -1.11 29.33 -20.44
C GLY A 241 -1.61 30.72 -20.06
N LEU A 242 -0.67 31.64 -19.82
CA LEU A 242 -1.02 33.05 -19.65
C LEU A 242 -1.69 33.54 -20.94
N PRO A 243 -2.73 34.40 -20.88
CA PRO A 243 -3.33 34.99 -22.07
C PRO A 243 -2.25 35.66 -22.93
N GLY A 244 -2.07 35.18 -24.17
CA GLY A 244 -1.04 35.68 -25.10
C GLY A 244 0.37 35.07 -24.95
N GLY A 245 0.57 34.09 -24.06
CA GLY A 245 1.84 33.39 -23.87
C GLY A 245 1.82 31.97 -24.44
N GLY A 246 2.79 31.62 -25.29
CA GLY A 246 2.86 30.34 -26.01
C GLY A 246 3.12 29.08 -25.17
N ASP A 247 3.27 29.19 -23.85
CA ASP A 247 3.40 28.03 -22.96
C ASP A 247 2.01 27.47 -22.60
N VAL A 248 1.63 26.40 -23.28
CA VAL A 248 0.28 25.83 -23.23
C VAL A 248 -0.02 24.96 -22.01
N ASN A 249 0.99 24.41 -21.32
CA ASN A 249 0.78 23.54 -20.15
C ASN A 249 1.88 23.70 -19.08
N ARG A 250 1.51 24.06 -17.85
CA ARG A 250 2.44 24.15 -16.70
C ARG A 250 2.01 23.21 -15.59
N THR A 251 2.87 22.30 -15.14
CA THR A 251 2.57 21.45 -13.97
C THR A 251 2.72 22.25 -12.67
N GLN A 252 1.70 22.19 -11.81
CA GLN A 252 1.71 22.71 -10.44
C GLN A 252 1.80 21.55 -9.45
N TYR A 253 2.43 21.80 -8.30
CA TYR A 253 2.49 20.85 -7.20
C TYR A 253 1.11 20.63 -6.59
N ASP A 254 0.68 19.38 -6.48
CA ASP A 254 -0.55 19.00 -5.79
C ASP A 254 -0.26 18.47 -4.39
N GLY A 255 -0.27 19.34 -3.39
CA GLY A 255 -0.04 18.93 -2.01
C GLY A 255 -1.21 18.23 -1.31
N LEU A 256 -2.40 18.16 -1.95
CA LEU A 256 -3.59 17.56 -1.36
C LEU A 256 -3.70 16.08 -1.76
N SER A 257 -3.62 15.81 -3.05
CA SER A 257 -3.87 14.46 -3.55
C SER A 257 -2.60 13.63 -3.72
N ASN A 258 -1.41 14.23 -3.72
CA ASN A 258 -0.16 13.52 -4.01
C ASN A 258 0.11 12.30 -3.12
N THR A 259 0.97 11.44 -3.66
CA THR A 259 1.61 10.35 -2.93
C THR A 259 2.65 10.92 -1.97
N GLN A 260 2.56 10.59 -0.68
CA GLN A 260 3.43 11.12 0.35
C GLN A 260 3.99 10.03 1.26
N SER A 261 5.30 10.00 1.45
CA SER A 261 5.94 9.16 2.46
C SER A 261 6.47 10.01 3.61
N ASN A 262 5.81 10.03 4.77
CA ASN A 262 6.14 10.99 5.84
C ASN A 262 7.01 10.47 6.98
N GLY A 263 7.03 9.16 7.24
CA GLY A 263 7.89 8.56 8.27
C GLY A 263 9.25 8.10 7.74
N ASP A 264 10.21 7.87 8.64
CA ASP A 264 11.49 7.28 8.29
C ASP A 264 11.32 5.81 7.90
N ARG A 265 12.07 5.34 6.89
CA ARG A 265 11.97 3.99 6.31
C ARG A 265 10.55 3.60 5.88
N SER A 266 9.69 4.58 5.62
CA SER A 266 8.32 4.35 5.18
C SER A 266 8.21 4.23 3.66
N VAL A 267 7.16 3.57 3.18
CA VAL A 267 6.94 3.34 1.74
C VAL A 267 5.49 3.64 1.37
N ALA A 268 5.28 4.60 0.48
CA ALA A 268 3.99 4.96 -0.10
C ALA A 268 4.01 4.69 -1.62
N ILE A 269 3.21 3.73 -2.10
CA ILE A 269 3.13 3.37 -3.52
C ILE A 269 1.68 3.37 -3.98
N GLY A 270 1.37 4.15 -5.01
CA GLY A 270 0.02 4.29 -5.58
C GLY A 270 -0.44 5.74 -5.63
N SER A 271 -1.44 6.01 -6.47
CA SER A 271 -2.01 7.36 -6.63
C SER A 271 -2.60 7.86 -5.31
N GLY A 272 -2.00 8.90 -4.74
CA GLY A 272 -2.42 9.48 -3.47
C GLY A 272 -2.26 8.60 -2.24
N ALA A 273 -1.43 7.55 -2.32
CA ALA A 273 -1.04 6.76 -1.15
C ALA A 273 -0.25 7.61 -0.15
N LYS A 274 -0.49 7.46 1.14
CA LYS A 274 0.17 8.28 2.17
C LYS A 274 0.61 7.47 3.39
N THR A 275 1.85 7.65 3.85
CA THR A 275 2.28 7.10 5.13
C THR A 275 2.45 8.18 6.19
N ASN A 276 2.13 7.85 7.45
CA ASN A 276 2.38 8.65 8.63
C ASN A 276 2.80 7.71 9.77
N GLY A 277 4.10 7.55 9.96
CA GLY A 277 4.72 6.58 10.87
C GLY A 277 5.99 5.98 10.30
N ASN A 278 7.00 5.77 11.15
CA ASN A 278 8.22 5.12 10.72
C ASN A 278 7.94 3.64 10.45
N ASP A 279 8.75 3.06 9.54
CA ASP A 279 8.64 1.66 9.14
C ASP A 279 7.23 1.27 8.65
N SER A 280 6.45 2.24 8.18
CA SER A 280 5.06 2.03 7.75
C SER A 280 4.94 1.92 6.22
N PHE A 281 3.98 1.13 5.76
CA PHE A 281 3.80 0.77 4.36
C PHE A 281 2.38 1.05 3.91
N ALA A 282 2.21 1.88 2.87
CA ALA A 282 0.95 2.13 2.19
C ALA A 282 1.08 1.75 0.71
N PHE A 283 0.36 0.72 0.27
CA PHE A 283 0.38 0.23 -1.11
C PHE A 283 -1.04 0.18 -1.69
N GLY A 284 -1.29 0.93 -2.76
CA GLY A 284 -2.60 1.03 -3.41
C GLY A 284 -3.07 2.47 -3.57
N SER A 285 -4.00 2.70 -4.49
CA SER A 285 -4.58 4.04 -4.68
C SER A 285 -5.28 4.48 -3.39
N LEU A 286 -4.95 5.67 -2.87
CA LEU A 286 -5.49 6.22 -1.62
C LEU A 286 -5.25 5.36 -0.37
N ALA A 287 -4.35 4.36 -0.42
CA ALA A 287 -3.96 3.61 0.78
C ALA A 287 -3.28 4.54 1.79
N SER A 288 -3.57 4.39 3.08
CA SER A 288 -2.99 5.27 4.10
C SER A 288 -2.61 4.58 5.40
N THR A 289 -1.44 4.92 5.93
CA THR A 289 -1.07 4.65 7.33
C THR A 289 -1.13 5.92 8.17
N GLY A 290 -1.66 5.82 9.38
CA GLY A 290 -1.86 6.95 10.29
C GLY A 290 -2.99 7.90 9.86
N GLU A 291 -3.14 8.98 10.61
CA GLU A 291 -4.16 10.00 10.34
C GLU A 291 -3.56 11.20 9.61
N PHE A 292 -4.40 11.89 8.85
CA PHE A 292 -4.04 13.06 8.06
C PHE A 292 -5.10 14.13 8.22
N TYR A 293 -4.69 15.38 8.10
CA TYR A 293 -5.60 16.51 8.06
C TYR A 293 -5.25 17.44 6.90
N SER A 294 -6.17 18.35 6.58
CA SER A 294 -5.96 19.34 5.53
C SER A 294 -5.77 20.73 6.13
N GLU A 295 -4.76 21.45 5.67
CA GLU A 295 -4.47 22.83 6.06
C GLU A 295 -4.15 23.70 4.84
N HIS A 296 -4.28 25.01 4.97
CA HIS A 296 -3.94 25.96 3.91
C HIS A 296 -2.43 26.22 3.90
N ASP A 297 -1.79 26.00 2.76
CA ASP A 297 -0.38 26.30 2.54
C ASP A 297 -0.22 27.72 1.95
N SER A 298 0.58 28.58 2.60
CA SER A 298 0.73 29.98 2.19
C SER A 298 1.57 30.16 0.92
N TYR A 299 2.48 29.23 0.61
CA TYR A 299 3.28 29.27 -0.61
C TYR A 299 2.46 28.84 -1.83
N LEU A 300 1.62 27.82 -1.66
CA LEU A 300 0.75 27.31 -2.72
C LEU A 300 -0.56 28.11 -2.86
N GLY A 301 -1.02 28.78 -1.80
CA GLY A 301 -2.34 29.43 -1.76
C GLY A 301 -3.51 28.44 -1.82
N GLU A 302 -3.27 27.18 -1.49
CA GLU A 302 -4.23 26.07 -1.61
C GLU A 302 -4.18 25.18 -0.37
N LYS A 303 -5.16 24.27 -0.26
CA LYS A 303 -5.13 23.22 0.77
C LYS A 303 -4.12 22.14 0.42
N VAL A 304 -3.39 21.69 1.43
CA VAL A 304 -2.48 20.53 1.38
C VAL A 304 -2.89 19.50 2.43
N THR A 305 -2.41 18.28 2.28
CA THR A 305 -2.49 17.25 3.29
C THR A 305 -1.22 17.24 4.13
N LYS A 306 -1.38 17.18 5.45
CA LYS A 306 -0.30 16.99 6.42
C LYS A 306 -0.52 15.74 7.28
N PRO A 307 0.55 15.07 7.73
CA PRO A 307 0.43 14.01 8.73
C PRO A 307 -0.12 14.59 10.03
N GLY A 308 -1.13 13.93 10.60
CA GLY A 308 -1.64 14.26 11.94
C GLY A 308 -0.66 13.84 13.04
N SER A 309 -0.88 14.34 14.26
CA SER A 309 -0.01 14.08 15.42
C SER A 309 0.08 12.61 15.83
N SER A 310 -0.93 11.81 15.49
CA SER A 310 -0.96 10.37 15.76
C SER A 310 -0.25 9.62 14.64
N SER A 311 1.02 9.34 14.88
CA SER A 311 1.84 8.45 14.04
C SER A 311 1.36 6.99 14.15
N ALA A 312 1.32 6.26 13.03
CA ALA A 312 1.04 4.84 12.96
C ALA A 312 2.33 4.06 12.64
N GLU A 313 3.17 3.92 13.65
CA GLU A 313 4.47 3.22 13.55
C GLU A 313 4.26 1.77 13.13
N LYS A 314 5.04 1.28 12.16
CA LYS A 314 5.01 -0.11 11.66
C LYS A 314 3.65 -0.56 11.09
N ALA A 315 2.78 0.38 10.75
CA ALA A 315 1.48 0.06 10.19
C ALA A 315 1.58 -0.37 8.71
N ILE A 316 0.67 -1.25 8.28
CA ILE A 316 0.61 -1.78 6.92
C ILE A 316 -0.79 -1.57 6.36
N ALA A 317 -0.92 -0.72 5.35
CA ALA A 317 -2.12 -0.53 4.55
C ALA A 317 -1.88 -1.04 3.13
N PHE A 318 -2.55 -2.11 2.73
CA PHE A 318 -2.41 -2.73 1.42
C PHE A 318 -3.77 -2.89 0.74
N GLY A 319 -4.01 -2.16 -0.35
CA GLY A 319 -5.24 -2.16 -1.12
C GLY A 319 -5.77 -0.75 -1.38
N THR A 320 -6.62 -0.61 -2.40
CA THR A 320 -7.25 0.67 -2.70
C THR A 320 -8.08 1.15 -1.51
N SER A 321 -7.81 2.37 -1.04
CA SER A 321 -8.46 2.99 0.12
C SER A 321 -8.32 2.22 1.45
N SER A 322 -7.37 1.29 1.57
CA SER A 322 -7.09 0.62 2.85
C SER A 322 -6.49 1.61 3.87
N ARG A 323 -6.89 1.52 5.14
CA ARG A 323 -6.49 2.45 6.20
C ARG A 323 -5.98 1.73 7.44
N ALA A 324 -4.69 1.84 7.73
CA ALA A 324 -4.07 1.32 8.95
C ALA A 324 -3.65 2.50 9.85
N THR A 325 -4.54 2.93 10.75
CA THR A 325 -4.38 4.21 11.47
C THR A 325 -3.82 4.09 12.89
N GLY A 326 -3.61 2.86 13.37
CA GLY A 326 -2.99 2.58 14.66
C GLY A 326 -1.56 2.04 14.54
N ASN A 327 -0.82 2.05 15.65
CA ASN A 327 0.52 1.46 15.69
C ASN A 327 0.48 -0.05 15.43
N SER A 328 1.37 -0.54 14.58
CA SER A 328 1.47 -1.95 14.18
C SER A 328 0.12 -2.53 13.70
N SER A 329 -0.79 -1.68 13.21
CA SER A 329 -2.05 -2.12 12.67
C SER A 329 -1.91 -2.56 11.21
N ILE A 330 -2.77 -3.48 10.79
CA ILE A 330 -2.77 -4.05 9.45
C ILE A 330 -4.16 -3.85 8.85
N ALA A 331 -4.21 -3.28 7.65
CA ALA A 331 -5.40 -3.16 6.83
C ALA A 331 -5.09 -3.70 5.43
N PHE A 332 -5.58 -4.89 5.11
CA PHE A 332 -5.33 -5.57 3.85
C PHE A 332 -6.66 -5.79 3.10
N GLY A 333 -6.82 -5.16 1.94
CA GLY A 333 -8.01 -5.25 1.09
C GLY A 333 -8.65 -3.89 0.80
N TYR A 334 -9.53 -3.84 -0.22
CA TYR A 334 -10.27 -2.63 -0.58
C TYR A 334 -11.04 -2.08 0.61
N ASN A 335 -10.83 -0.80 0.94
CA ASN A 335 -11.54 -0.10 2.01
C ASN A 335 -11.50 -0.81 3.39
N SER A 336 -10.43 -1.59 3.64
CA SER A 336 -10.18 -2.22 4.95
C SER A 336 -9.70 -1.20 5.98
N LEU A 337 -9.95 -1.46 7.27
CA LEU A 337 -9.61 -0.56 8.38
C LEU A 337 -9.02 -1.31 9.58
N GLY A 338 -7.73 -1.07 9.85
CA GLY A 338 -7.07 -1.40 11.12
C GLY A 338 -6.87 -0.12 11.94
N ALA A 339 -7.84 0.21 12.80
CA ALA A 339 -8.00 1.57 13.34
C ALA A 339 -7.12 1.89 14.57
N LYS A 340 -6.65 0.87 15.28
CA LYS A 340 -5.98 1.01 16.59
C LYS A 340 -4.82 0.04 16.74
N THR A 341 -4.11 0.13 17.86
CA THR A 341 -2.86 -0.62 18.08
C THR A 341 -3.08 -2.12 17.91
N ASN A 342 -2.17 -2.78 17.17
CA ASN A 342 -2.21 -4.22 16.86
C ASN A 342 -3.49 -4.73 16.18
N SER A 343 -4.37 -3.84 15.71
CA SER A 343 -5.61 -4.25 15.05
C SER A 343 -5.32 -4.81 13.66
N ILE A 344 -5.98 -5.91 13.30
CA ILE A 344 -5.77 -6.61 12.03
C ILE A 344 -7.09 -6.68 11.27
N ALA A 345 -7.19 -6.00 10.14
CA ALA A 345 -8.30 -6.12 9.20
C ALA A 345 -7.79 -6.74 7.89
N PHE A 346 -8.35 -7.88 7.52
CA PHE A 346 -7.99 -8.62 6.31
C PHE A 346 -9.25 -8.99 5.51
N GLY A 347 -9.45 -8.36 4.37
CA GLY A 347 -10.61 -8.55 3.50
C GLY A 347 -11.16 -7.23 2.98
N ILE A 348 -12.01 -7.32 1.95
CA ILE A 348 -12.74 -6.18 1.40
C ILE A 348 -13.67 -5.64 2.49
N GLU A 349 -13.56 -4.34 2.82
CA GLU A 349 -14.37 -3.66 3.84
C GLU A 349 -14.28 -4.26 5.26
N ALA A 350 -13.26 -5.07 5.54
CA ALA A 350 -13.00 -5.61 6.88
C ALA A 350 -12.61 -4.48 7.84
N LYS A 351 -13.16 -4.49 9.07
CA LYS A 351 -12.98 -3.41 10.05
C LYS A 351 -12.63 -3.96 11.43
N ALA A 352 -11.39 -3.75 11.85
CA ALA A 352 -10.90 -3.96 13.21
C ALA A 352 -10.75 -2.60 13.90
N ARG A 353 -11.68 -2.27 14.80
CA ARG A 353 -11.92 -0.88 15.25
C ARG A 353 -11.16 -0.47 16.51
N LYS A 354 -10.75 -1.41 17.35
CA LYS A 354 -10.10 -1.15 18.64
C LYS A 354 -8.80 -1.94 18.79
N ASN A 355 -8.12 -1.74 19.91
CA ASN A 355 -6.86 -2.41 20.24
C ASN A 355 -7.03 -3.93 20.15
N ASP A 356 -6.06 -4.58 19.52
CA ASP A 356 -5.96 -6.05 19.43
C ASP A 356 -7.19 -6.73 18.78
N ALA A 357 -8.03 -5.95 18.08
CA ALA A 357 -9.18 -6.46 17.36
C ALA A 357 -8.74 -7.13 16.05
N VAL A 358 -9.40 -8.23 15.68
CA VAL A 358 -9.11 -8.99 14.45
C VAL A 358 -10.39 -9.15 13.63
N ALA A 359 -10.41 -8.61 12.41
CA ALA A 359 -11.49 -8.78 11.45
C ALA A 359 -10.95 -9.45 10.18
N PHE A 360 -11.37 -10.68 9.91
CA PHE A 360 -10.92 -11.47 8.78
C PHE A 360 -12.11 -11.93 7.93
N GLY A 361 -12.17 -11.47 6.68
CA GLY A 361 -13.26 -11.75 5.74
C GLY A 361 -13.90 -10.48 5.19
N SER A 362 -14.62 -10.60 4.06
CA SER A 362 -15.35 -9.48 3.48
C SER A 362 -16.38 -8.93 4.48
N ASN A 363 -16.40 -7.63 4.71
CA ASN A 363 -17.34 -6.98 5.64
C ASN A 363 -17.28 -7.50 7.10
N ALA A 364 -16.22 -8.23 7.48
CA ALA A 364 -16.03 -8.67 8.87
C ALA A 364 -15.84 -7.44 9.78
N ASN A 365 -16.48 -7.47 10.96
CA ASN A 365 -16.46 -6.36 11.91
C ASN A 365 -16.12 -6.83 13.32
N ALA A 366 -14.91 -6.48 13.77
CA ALA A 366 -14.49 -6.53 15.16
C ALA A 366 -14.57 -5.12 15.77
N SER A 367 -15.62 -4.89 16.56
CA SER A 367 -16.08 -3.53 16.93
C SER A 367 -15.36 -2.96 18.15
N GLU A 368 -14.94 -3.84 19.05
CA GLU A 368 -14.40 -3.51 20.36
C GLU A 368 -13.04 -4.18 20.63
N ALA A 369 -12.41 -3.87 21.77
CA ALA A 369 -11.08 -4.38 22.09
C ALA A 369 -11.06 -5.91 22.25
N ASN A 370 -9.99 -6.55 21.77
CA ASN A 370 -9.84 -8.01 21.76
C ASN A 370 -10.97 -8.79 21.04
N ALA A 371 -11.78 -8.10 20.23
CA ALA A 371 -12.85 -8.75 19.48
C ALA A 371 -12.27 -9.45 18.24
N ILE A 372 -12.74 -10.66 17.95
CA ILE A 372 -12.32 -11.47 16.80
C ILE A 372 -13.54 -11.79 15.96
N ALA A 373 -13.57 -11.30 14.72
CA ALA A 373 -14.59 -11.60 13.72
C ALA A 373 -13.95 -12.31 12.52
N PHE A 374 -14.27 -13.58 12.33
CA PHE A 374 -13.72 -14.41 11.25
C PHE A 374 -14.85 -14.94 10.36
N GLY A 375 -14.90 -14.53 9.11
CA GLY A 375 -15.93 -14.90 8.14
C GLY A 375 -16.56 -13.67 7.48
N SER A 376 -17.17 -13.88 6.30
CA SER A 376 -17.88 -12.79 5.62
C SER A 376 -19.05 -12.29 6.47
N ASN A 377 -19.16 -10.97 6.64
CA ASN A 377 -20.17 -10.32 7.49
C ASN A 377 -20.17 -10.75 8.97
N ALA A 378 -19.11 -11.40 9.47
CA ALA A 378 -19.03 -11.77 10.89
C ALA A 378 -19.01 -10.50 11.78
N GLN A 379 -19.75 -10.52 12.89
CA GLN A 379 -19.99 -9.36 13.75
C GLN A 379 -19.65 -9.65 15.23
N ALA A 380 -18.42 -9.32 15.64
CA ALA A 380 -18.00 -9.29 17.05
C ALA A 380 -18.23 -7.87 17.61
N LEU A 381 -19.32 -7.67 18.35
CA LEU A 381 -19.84 -6.33 18.70
C LEU A 381 -19.53 -5.87 20.14
N HIS A 382 -18.71 -6.63 20.89
CA HIS A 382 -18.33 -6.27 22.26
C HIS A 382 -16.90 -6.73 22.58
N GLU A 383 -16.33 -6.24 23.69
CA GLU A 383 -15.02 -6.66 24.19
C GLU A 383 -14.93 -8.17 24.43
N ASN A 384 -13.77 -8.74 24.12
CA ASN A 384 -13.44 -10.15 24.35
C ASN A 384 -14.44 -11.13 23.69
N VAL A 385 -14.97 -10.75 22.53
CA VAL A 385 -15.94 -11.54 21.77
C VAL A 385 -15.26 -12.26 20.62
N ILE A 386 -15.68 -13.50 20.35
CA ILE A 386 -15.20 -14.29 19.21
C ILE A 386 -16.39 -14.72 18.35
N THR A 387 -16.38 -14.39 17.06
CA THR A 387 -17.37 -14.85 16.09
C THR A 387 -16.68 -15.49 14.90
N ILE A 388 -17.03 -16.73 14.58
CA ILE A 388 -16.44 -17.52 13.50
C ILE A 388 -17.57 -18.07 12.63
N GLY A 389 -17.65 -17.64 11.37
CA GLY A 389 -18.64 -18.08 10.40
C GLY A 389 -19.25 -16.92 9.62
N LYS A 390 -19.74 -17.22 8.40
CA LYS A 390 -20.48 -16.24 7.58
C LYS A 390 -21.73 -15.78 8.34
N ASP A 391 -21.98 -14.47 8.37
CA ASP A 391 -23.13 -13.85 9.04
C ASP A 391 -23.24 -14.19 10.55
N SER A 392 -22.18 -14.71 11.16
CA SER A 392 -22.13 -15.00 12.60
C SER A 392 -22.09 -13.70 13.42
N LYS A 393 -22.66 -13.71 14.62
CA LYS A 393 -22.82 -12.50 15.42
C LYS A 393 -22.73 -12.79 16.92
N ALA A 394 -22.04 -11.93 17.66
CA ALA A 394 -22.05 -11.97 19.11
C ALA A 394 -22.09 -10.54 19.66
N THR A 395 -23.01 -10.29 20.59
CA THR A 395 -23.44 -8.93 20.96
C THR A 395 -23.17 -8.56 22.42
N LYS A 396 -22.67 -9.49 23.23
CA LYS A 396 -22.43 -9.31 24.66
C LYS A 396 -20.98 -9.65 25.02
N LYS A 397 -20.48 -9.08 26.12
CA LYS A 397 -19.12 -9.31 26.61
C LYS A 397 -18.86 -10.81 26.82
N GLY A 398 -17.70 -11.28 26.35
CA GLY A 398 -17.28 -12.68 26.48
C GLY A 398 -18.11 -13.68 25.66
N ALA A 399 -19.08 -13.22 24.87
CA ALA A 399 -19.89 -14.10 24.04
C ALA A 399 -19.06 -14.69 22.89
N MET A 400 -19.42 -15.92 22.51
CA MET A 400 -18.81 -16.62 21.40
C MET A 400 -19.87 -17.18 20.45
N SER A 401 -19.65 -17.05 19.14
CA SER A 401 -20.51 -17.65 18.11
C SER A 401 -19.67 -18.39 17.10
N ILE A 402 -19.92 -19.69 16.91
CA ILE A 402 -19.18 -20.54 15.98
C ILE A 402 -20.16 -21.26 15.07
N GLY A 403 -20.20 -20.87 13.81
CA GLY A 403 -21.09 -21.40 12.78
C GLY A 403 -21.65 -20.29 11.91
N GLU A 404 -21.99 -20.63 10.67
CA GLU A 404 -22.73 -19.70 9.81
C GLU A 404 -24.06 -19.31 10.46
N SER A 405 -24.36 -18.01 10.48
CA SER A 405 -25.56 -17.43 11.09
C SER A 405 -25.74 -17.75 12.58
N ALA A 406 -24.70 -18.21 13.28
CA ALA A 406 -24.75 -18.43 14.73
C ALA A 406 -24.80 -17.08 15.46
N ILE A 407 -25.69 -16.95 16.43
CA ILE A 407 -25.92 -15.70 17.18
C ILE A 407 -25.81 -15.94 18.69
N SER A 408 -24.94 -15.19 19.36
CA SER A 408 -24.81 -15.19 20.82
C SER A 408 -25.11 -13.81 21.40
N ASN A 409 -26.30 -13.69 22.01
CA ASN A 409 -26.85 -12.47 22.60
C ASN A 409 -26.88 -12.51 24.14
N ALA A 410 -26.08 -13.39 24.75
CA ALA A 410 -25.95 -13.54 26.19
C ALA A 410 -24.47 -13.42 26.62
N LYS A 411 -24.23 -12.88 27.82
CA LYS A 411 -22.86 -12.75 28.35
C LYS A 411 -22.22 -14.13 28.50
N ASN A 412 -20.91 -14.21 28.24
CA ASN A 412 -20.09 -15.41 28.43
C ASN A 412 -20.66 -16.70 27.81
N SER A 413 -21.58 -16.57 26.85
CA SER A 413 -22.31 -17.70 26.27
C SER A 413 -21.78 -18.05 24.90
N LEU A 414 -21.77 -19.35 24.58
CA LEU A 414 -21.36 -19.91 23.30
C LEU A 414 -22.58 -20.37 22.51
N SER A 415 -22.74 -19.83 21.30
CA SER A 415 -23.61 -20.42 20.28
C SER A 415 -22.78 -21.28 19.33
N LEU A 416 -23.02 -22.60 19.32
CA LEU A 416 -22.26 -23.58 18.54
C LEU A 416 -23.13 -24.24 17.48
N GLY A 417 -22.69 -24.16 16.23
CA GLY A 417 -23.32 -24.74 15.04
C GLY A 417 -24.13 -23.74 14.22
N ASN A 418 -24.41 -24.12 12.97
CA ASN A 418 -25.13 -23.27 12.02
C ASN A 418 -26.51 -22.87 12.56
N GLY A 419 -26.82 -21.57 12.47
CA GLY A 419 -28.09 -20.98 12.86
C GLY A 419 -28.43 -21.06 14.35
N THR A 420 -27.53 -21.54 15.21
CA THR A 420 -27.79 -21.62 16.65
C THR A 420 -27.92 -20.21 17.22
N VAL A 421 -28.91 -20.00 18.08
CA VAL A 421 -29.17 -18.72 18.74
C VAL A 421 -29.28 -18.94 20.24
N VAL A 422 -28.56 -18.12 21.01
CA VAL A 422 -28.76 -17.99 22.46
C VAL A 422 -29.00 -16.53 22.82
N ASN A 423 -30.06 -16.27 23.57
CA ASN A 423 -30.39 -14.96 24.12
C ASN A 423 -30.29 -14.99 25.64
N GLN A 424 -30.10 -13.82 26.25
CA GLN A 424 -30.12 -13.71 27.72
C GLN A 424 -31.46 -14.23 28.30
N GLU A 425 -32.53 -14.08 27.53
CA GLU A 425 -33.87 -14.58 27.85
C GLU A 425 -33.96 -16.11 27.93
N ASP A 426 -33.07 -16.84 27.26
CA ASP A 426 -33.02 -18.30 27.29
C ASP A 426 -32.35 -18.83 28.57
N ILE A 427 -31.65 -17.95 29.31
CA ILE A 427 -30.85 -18.25 30.51
C ILE A 427 -31.46 -17.57 31.75
N LYS A 428 -32.76 -17.76 31.98
CA LYS A 428 -33.49 -17.11 33.11
C LYS A 428 -33.51 -17.92 34.40
N ASN A 429 -33.44 -19.24 34.32
CA ASN A 429 -33.56 -20.09 35.49
C ASN A 429 -32.19 -20.33 36.12
N LYS A 430 -32.00 -19.81 37.34
CA LYS A 430 -30.77 -19.98 38.11
C LYS A 430 -30.65 -21.37 38.73
N ASN A 431 -31.75 -22.08 38.93
CA ASN A 431 -31.72 -23.36 39.65
C ASN A 431 -31.88 -24.54 38.69
N ALA A 432 -31.00 -25.52 38.84
CA ALA A 432 -31.16 -26.83 38.21
C ALA A 432 -32.44 -27.51 38.74
N LYS A 433 -33.24 -28.09 37.83
CA LYS A 433 -34.59 -28.59 38.15
C LYS A 433 -34.64 -29.68 39.23
N TYR A 434 -33.59 -30.48 39.38
CA TYR A 434 -33.60 -31.67 40.24
C TYR A 434 -32.56 -31.66 41.36
N THR A 435 -31.43 -30.96 41.19
CA THR A 435 -30.39 -30.87 42.22
C THR A 435 -30.53 -29.61 43.09
N ASN A 436 -31.30 -28.62 42.61
CA ASN A 436 -31.38 -27.28 43.20
C ASN A 436 -30.02 -26.56 43.27
N ASP A 437 -29.04 -27.01 42.48
CA ASP A 437 -27.78 -26.31 42.31
C ASP A 437 -28.02 -24.95 41.67
N ASN A 438 -27.27 -23.96 42.17
CA ASN A 438 -27.35 -22.59 41.69
C ASN A 438 -26.34 -22.37 40.56
N PHE A 439 -26.82 -21.84 39.45
CA PHE A 439 -26.06 -21.39 38.31
C PHE A 439 -26.11 -19.85 38.24
N ASP A 440 -24.94 -19.20 38.26
CA ASP A 440 -24.86 -17.78 38.01
C ASP A 440 -24.99 -17.51 36.50
N ILE A 441 -26.08 -16.82 36.14
CA ILE A 441 -26.40 -16.44 34.76
C ILE A 441 -25.33 -15.58 34.09
N GLU A 442 -24.45 -14.96 34.87
CA GLU A 442 -23.31 -14.22 34.34
C GLU A 442 -22.26 -15.14 33.71
N TYR A 443 -22.17 -16.42 34.09
CA TYR A 443 -21.22 -17.37 33.47
C TYR A 443 -21.67 -17.91 32.10
N GLY A 444 -22.92 -17.68 31.72
CA GLY A 444 -23.44 -18.03 30.41
C GLY A 444 -23.58 -19.54 30.16
N VAL A 445 -24.04 -19.90 28.96
CA VAL A 445 -24.31 -21.30 28.58
C VAL A 445 -23.70 -21.64 27.24
N VAL A 446 -23.57 -22.94 26.95
CA VAL A 446 -23.26 -23.45 25.62
C VAL A 446 -24.56 -23.91 24.97
N ALA A 447 -25.08 -23.13 24.02
CA ALA A 447 -26.17 -23.55 23.15
C ALA A 447 -25.60 -24.29 21.95
N ILE A 448 -26.02 -25.54 21.76
CA ILE A 448 -25.59 -26.38 20.61
C ILE A 448 -26.66 -26.48 19.51
N ALA A 449 -27.84 -25.90 19.73
CA ALA A 449 -28.99 -25.98 18.84
C ALA A 449 -30.10 -25.01 19.29
N ASN A 450 -31.06 -24.78 18.40
CA ASN A 450 -32.32 -24.11 18.75
C ASN A 450 -33.36 -25.13 19.22
N LYS A 451 -34.36 -24.67 19.97
CA LYS A 451 -35.53 -25.48 20.35
C LYS A 451 -36.25 -26.00 19.11
N GLY A 452 -36.52 -27.31 19.07
CA GLY A 452 -37.13 -28.02 17.94
C GLY A 452 -36.13 -28.37 16.83
N SER A 453 -34.84 -28.10 17.00
CA SER A 453 -33.76 -28.47 16.08
C SER A 453 -32.54 -28.97 16.84
N GLU A 454 -32.78 -29.68 17.94
CA GLU A 454 -31.77 -30.18 18.87
C GLU A 454 -30.73 -31.06 18.17
N ARG A 455 -29.48 -30.95 18.61
CA ARG A 455 -28.37 -31.79 18.14
C ARG A 455 -28.01 -32.83 19.18
N ARG A 456 -27.65 -34.03 18.72
CA ARG A 456 -27.07 -35.05 19.58
C ARG A 456 -25.59 -34.76 19.82
N LEU A 457 -25.17 -34.87 21.08
CA LEU A 457 -23.76 -35.00 21.43
C LEU A 457 -23.38 -36.48 21.36
N VAL A 458 -22.42 -36.82 20.51
CA VAL A 458 -21.95 -38.20 20.30
C VAL A 458 -20.49 -38.32 20.71
N ASN A 459 -20.04 -39.55 20.99
CA ASN A 459 -18.68 -39.85 21.47
C ASN A 459 -18.34 -39.24 22.84
N LEU A 460 -19.33 -39.19 23.74
CA LEU A 460 -19.17 -38.71 25.10
C LEU A 460 -18.74 -39.87 26.03
N ALA A 461 -17.56 -39.76 26.63
CA ALA A 461 -17.11 -40.68 27.68
C ALA A 461 -18.01 -40.58 28.92
N ALA A 462 -18.00 -41.62 29.77
CA ALA A 462 -18.79 -41.59 31.00
C ALA A 462 -18.24 -40.52 31.96
N GLY A 463 -19.13 -39.69 32.51
CA GLY A 463 -18.78 -38.67 33.49
C GLY A 463 -18.38 -39.30 34.83
N ARG A 464 -17.46 -38.67 35.54
CA ARG A 464 -16.94 -39.14 36.83
C ARG A 464 -17.29 -38.18 37.96
N GLU A 465 -17.07 -36.89 37.74
CA GLU A 465 -17.32 -35.84 38.73
C GLU A 465 -18.74 -35.30 38.60
N ASP A 466 -19.23 -34.61 39.63
CA ASP A 466 -20.62 -34.10 39.69
C ASP A 466 -20.95 -33.11 38.55
N THR A 467 -19.94 -32.46 37.97
CA THR A 467 -20.10 -31.48 36.87
C THR A 467 -19.82 -32.06 35.49
N ASP A 468 -19.56 -33.36 35.37
CA ASP A 468 -19.36 -34.01 34.08
C ASP A 468 -20.69 -34.30 33.38
N ALA A 469 -20.69 -34.29 32.05
CA ALA A 469 -21.85 -34.69 31.28
C ALA A 469 -22.07 -36.22 31.37
N VAL A 470 -23.31 -36.64 31.63
CA VAL A 470 -23.71 -38.06 31.71
C VAL A 470 -24.03 -38.59 30.31
N ASN A 471 -23.47 -39.75 29.96
CA ASN A 471 -23.80 -40.42 28.70
C ASN A 471 -24.95 -41.44 28.85
N VAL A 472 -25.45 -41.94 27.71
CA VAL A 472 -26.59 -42.88 27.70
C VAL A 472 -26.28 -44.17 28.47
N LYS A 473 -25.03 -44.66 28.47
CA LYS A 473 -24.66 -45.89 29.18
C LYS A 473 -24.86 -45.79 30.68
N GLN A 474 -24.42 -44.69 31.30
CA GLN A 474 -24.60 -44.45 32.73
C GLN A 474 -26.10 -44.39 33.11
N LEU A 475 -26.91 -43.72 32.27
CA LEU A 475 -28.35 -43.64 32.48
C LEU A 475 -29.04 -45.01 32.33
N SER A 476 -28.62 -45.82 31.37
CA SER A 476 -29.09 -47.20 31.20
C SER A 476 -28.77 -48.06 32.43
N GLU A 477 -27.56 -47.97 32.99
CA GLU A 477 -27.18 -48.71 34.20
C GLU A 477 -28.05 -48.32 35.41
N VAL A 478 -28.36 -47.03 35.59
CA VAL A 478 -29.29 -46.58 36.64
C VAL A 478 -30.71 -47.15 36.43
N ASN A 479 -31.22 -47.10 35.20
CA ASN A 479 -32.53 -47.65 34.87
C ASN A 479 -32.60 -49.16 35.11
N ASP A 480 -31.58 -49.91 34.68
CA ASP A 480 -31.53 -51.37 34.84
C ASP A 480 -31.49 -51.78 36.32
N ASN A 481 -30.71 -51.06 37.15
CA ASN A 481 -30.66 -51.29 38.58
C ASN A 481 -32.00 -50.99 39.26
N LEU A 482 -32.67 -49.90 38.86
CA LEU A 482 -34.01 -49.57 39.37
C LEU A 482 -35.03 -50.64 38.96
N ALA A 483 -35.03 -51.06 37.70
CA ALA A 483 -35.94 -52.09 37.18
C ALA A 483 -35.79 -53.41 37.97
N LYS A 484 -34.54 -53.86 38.18
CA LYS A 484 -34.25 -55.06 38.97
C LYS A 484 -34.70 -54.92 40.43
N SER A 485 -34.53 -53.75 41.05
CA SER A 485 -34.98 -53.53 42.43
C SER A 485 -36.50 -53.62 42.62
N ILE A 486 -37.27 -53.35 41.55
CA ILE A 486 -38.74 -53.36 41.59
C ILE A 486 -39.30 -54.76 41.29
N ALA A 487 -38.72 -55.50 40.35
CA ALA A 487 -39.33 -56.72 39.80
C ALA A 487 -38.37 -57.92 39.65
N GLY A 488 -37.15 -57.83 40.19
CA GLY A 488 -36.16 -58.91 40.22
C GLY A 488 -35.16 -58.92 39.06
N ASP A 489 -34.12 -59.75 39.17
CA ASP A 489 -32.92 -59.73 38.31
C ASP A 489 -33.17 -59.95 36.81
N GLY A 490 -34.29 -60.60 36.46
CA GLY A 490 -34.68 -60.85 35.07
C GLY A 490 -35.44 -59.68 34.40
N TYR A 491 -35.73 -58.61 35.13
CA TYR A 491 -36.55 -57.50 34.64
C TYR A 491 -35.69 -56.30 34.24
N ILE A 492 -35.68 -55.99 32.94
CA ILE A 492 -34.94 -54.86 32.36
C ILE A 492 -35.79 -53.61 32.12
N GLY A 493 -37.11 -53.67 32.35
CA GLY A 493 -38.00 -52.50 32.29
C GLY A 493 -38.37 -52.00 30.90
N TYR A 494 -37.84 -52.56 29.81
CA TYR A 494 -38.17 -52.13 28.46
C TYR A 494 -38.10 -53.28 27.43
N SER A 495 -38.67 -53.04 26.26
CA SER A 495 -38.47 -53.83 25.03
C SER A 495 -37.89 -52.94 23.94
N ILE A 496 -37.04 -53.49 23.08
CA ILE A 496 -36.52 -52.79 21.91
C ILE A 496 -37.27 -53.29 20.69
N ASP A 497 -37.82 -52.37 19.91
CA ASP A 497 -38.26 -52.68 18.56
C ASP A 497 -37.02 -52.91 17.67
N SER A 498 -36.83 -54.16 17.23
CA SER A 498 -35.68 -54.57 16.43
C SER A 498 -35.61 -53.90 15.05
N ALA A 499 -36.72 -53.36 14.53
CA ALA A 499 -36.75 -52.68 13.24
C ALA A 499 -36.42 -51.19 13.35
N THR A 500 -36.86 -50.52 14.43
CA THR A 500 -36.68 -49.07 14.61
C THR A 500 -35.60 -48.70 15.62
N GLY A 501 -35.12 -49.66 16.41
CA GLY A 501 -34.22 -49.43 17.56
C GLY A 501 -34.90 -48.67 18.70
N ARG A 502 -36.23 -48.51 18.67
CA ARG A 502 -36.96 -47.71 19.65
C ARG A 502 -37.17 -48.51 20.94
N TYR A 503 -36.85 -47.87 22.06
CA TYR A 503 -37.09 -48.41 23.39
C TYR A 503 -38.53 -48.10 23.82
N THR A 504 -39.23 -49.12 24.31
CA THR A 504 -40.59 -49.00 24.84
C THR A 504 -40.59 -49.53 26.28
N TYR A 505 -41.01 -48.69 27.22
CA TYR A 505 -41.11 -49.09 28.62
C TYR A 505 -42.18 -50.16 28.80
N LYS A 506 -41.88 -51.18 29.59
CA LYS A 506 -42.82 -52.23 30.01
C LYS A 506 -43.14 -52.00 31.49
N ALA A 507 -44.37 -52.28 31.91
CA ALA A 507 -44.70 -52.33 33.33
C ALA A 507 -44.35 -53.71 33.90
N PRO A 508 -43.90 -53.82 35.15
CA PRO A 508 -43.65 -55.11 35.75
C PRO A 508 -44.98 -55.84 35.99
N GLU A 509 -44.99 -57.13 35.67
CA GLU A 509 -46.10 -58.04 35.98
C GLU A 509 -45.78 -58.81 37.26
N PHE A 510 -46.68 -58.76 38.22
CA PHE A 510 -46.57 -59.48 39.49
C PHE A 510 -47.67 -60.53 39.57
N ASP A 511 -47.32 -61.77 39.89
CA ASP A 511 -48.30 -62.81 40.21
C ASP A 511 -48.65 -62.76 41.71
N ILE A 512 -49.84 -62.27 42.02
CA ILE A 512 -50.35 -62.17 43.39
C ILE A 512 -51.64 -62.98 43.47
N LYS A 513 -51.66 -64.03 44.30
CA LYS A 513 -52.83 -64.91 44.51
C LYS A 513 -53.45 -65.44 43.20
N ASN A 514 -52.61 -65.93 42.28
CA ASN A 514 -53.00 -66.43 40.94
C ASN A 514 -53.64 -65.37 40.02
N GLN A 515 -53.37 -64.09 40.26
CA GLN A 515 -53.72 -63.00 39.35
C GLN A 515 -52.46 -62.24 38.94
N LYS A 516 -52.28 -62.07 37.62
CA LYS A 516 -51.29 -61.18 37.05
C LYS A 516 -51.73 -59.75 37.22
N LEU A 517 -50.97 -58.98 37.98
CA LEU A 517 -51.20 -57.57 38.23
C LEU A 517 -50.06 -56.76 37.65
N ASN A 518 -50.43 -55.74 36.89
CA ASN A 518 -49.54 -54.77 36.24
C ASN A 518 -49.59 -53.38 36.92
N ASN A 519 -50.27 -53.30 38.08
CA ASN A 519 -50.36 -52.11 38.92
C ASN A 519 -50.54 -52.46 40.41
N VAL A 520 -49.46 -52.73 41.14
CA VAL A 520 -49.56 -52.96 42.59
C VAL A 520 -49.66 -51.60 43.32
N LYS A 521 -50.86 -51.01 43.39
CA LYS A 521 -51.14 -49.98 44.40
C LYS A 521 -51.40 -50.70 45.73
N LYS A 522 -50.50 -50.53 46.72
CA LYS A 522 -50.77 -50.89 48.11
C LYS A 522 -52.12 -50.26 48.51
N ARG A 523 -53.07 -51.09 48.94
CA ARG A 523 -54.21 -50.64 49.76
C ARG A 523 -53.78 -50.62 51.21
#